data_AF-A0A378KSW5-F1
#
_entry.id   AF-A0A378KSW5-F1
#
_cell.length_a   1.000
_cell.length_b   1.000
_cell.length_c   1.000
_cell.angle_alpha   90.00
_cell.angle_beta   90.00
_cell.angle_gamma   90.00
#
_symmetry.space_group_name_H-M   'P 1'
#
loop_
_entity.id
_entity.type
_entity.pdbx_description
1 polymer ?
#
loop_
_entity_poly.entity_id
_entity_poly.type
_entity_poly.pdbx_seq_one_letter_code
_entity_poly.pdbx_strand_id
1 'polypeptide(L)'
;MFNEHGVILHFVGVGEDITEKKKLQSLLQDMSYMDGLTGIANRRRFDDFLNHEWNRACRNSKSLAIIMTDIDFFKRYNDSLGHLAGDDALKRVAQP
;
A
#
# COMPACT_ATOMS: atom_id res chain seq x y z
N MET A 1 -33.11 23.99 -1.53
CA MET A 1 -34.04 24.66 -0.60
C MET A 1 -35.38 23.91 -0.64
N PHE A 2 -36.00 23.64 0.51
CA PHE A 2 -37.32 22.99 0.62
C PHE A 2 -38.41 24.06 0.77
N ASN A 3 -39.66 23.81 0.36
CA ASN A 3 -40.81 24.65 0.75
C ASN A 3 -41.36 24.29 2.13
N GLU A 4 -42.36 25.05 2.59
CA GLU A 4 -43.12 24.86 3.84
C GLU A 4 -43.81 23.49 3.96
N HIS A 5 -43.91 22.71 2.87
CA HIS A 5 -44.41 21.34 2.87
C HIS A 5 -43.30 20.28 2.82
N GLY A 6 -42.03 20.68 2.98
CA GLY A 6 -40.87 19.78 3.00
C GLY A 6 -40.47 19.24 1.63
N VAL A 7 -40.96 19.83 0.53
CA VAL A 7 -40.66 19.38 -0.84
C VAL A 7 -39.43 20.13 -1.36
N ILE A 8 -38.45 19.39 -1.90
CA ILE A 8 -37.26 19.96 -2.55
C ILE A 8 -37.72 20.75 -3.78
N LEU A 9 -37.53 22.07 -3.76
CA LEU A 9 -37.88 22.94 -4.90
C LEU A 9 -36.76 23.06 -5.93
N HIS A 10 -35.50 23.04 -5.48
CA HIS A 10 -34.34 23.16 -6.35
C HIS A 10 -33.15 22.38 -5.79
N PHE A 11 -32.49 21.66 -6.69
CA PHE A 11 -31.20 21.00 -6.51
C PHE A 11 -30.21 21.60 -7.51
N VAL A 12 -29.02 21.98 -7.04
CA VAL A 12 -27.90 22.37 -7.89
C VAL A 12 -26.80 21.35 -7.65
N GLY A 13 -26.41 20.63 -8.69
CA GLY A 13 -25.28 19.72 -8.68
C GLY A 13 -24.16 20.27 -9.54
N VAL A 14 -22.94 20.25 -9.02
CA VAL A 14 -21.72 20.51 -9.80
C VAL A 14 -20.98 19.18 -9.92
N GLY A 15 -20.69 18.77 -11.15
CA GLY A 15 -19.88 17.60 -11.45
C GLY A 15 -18.60 18.05 -12.13
N GLU A 16 -17.45 17.65 -11.59
CA GLU A 16 -16.15 17.80 -12.22
C GLU A 16 -15.71 16.43 -12.74
N ASP A 17 -15.25 16.36 -14.00
CA ASP A 17 -14.63 15.14 -14.50
C ASP A 17 -13.25 14.96 -13.86
N ILE A 18 -13.12 13.95 -13.01
CA ILE A 18 -11.88 13.63 -12.28
C ILE A 18 -11.16 12.42 -12.86
N THR A 19 -11.55 11.92 -14.04
CA THR A 19 -11.05 10.66 -14.59
C THR A 19 -9.53 10.67 -14.77
N GLU A 20 -8.98 11.71 -15.41
CA GLU A 20 -7.54 11.83 -15.62
C GLU A 20 -6.78 12.02 -14.30
N LYS A 21 -7.31 12.85 -13.40
CA LYS A 21 -6.74 13.07 -12.06
C LYS A 21 -6.65 11.77 -11.28
N LYS A 22 -7.69 10.94 -11.31
CA LYS A 22 -7.73 9.63 -10.66
C LYS A 22 -6.75 8.64 -11.31
N LYS A 23 -6.62 8.63 -12.65
CA LYS A 23 -5.63 7.80 -13.35
C LYS A 23 -4.20 8.19 -12.96
N LEU A 24 -3.88 9.48 -12.96
CA LEU A 24 -2.56 9.96 -12.58
C LEU A 24 -2.25 9.65 -11.12
N GLN A 25 -3.24 9.85 -10.23
CA GLN A 25 -3.11 9.48 -8.83
C GLN A 25 -2.83 7.98 -8.67
N SER A 26 -3.55 7.11 -9.38
CA SER A 26 -3.31 5.67 -9.36
C SER A 26 -1.90 5.33 -9.85
N LEU A 27 -1.45 5.95 -10.95
CA LEU A 27 -0.11 5.71 -11.50
C LEU A 27 0.99 6.11 -10.52
N LEU A 28 0.85 7.27 -9.87
CA LEU A 28 1.77 7.72 -8.82
C LEU A 28 1.75 6.78 -7.61
N GLN A 29 0.58 6.26 -7.28
CA GLN A 29 0.41 5.32 -6.19
C GLN A 29 1.08 3.98 -6.51
N ASP A 30 0.95 3.49 -7.74
CA ASP A 30 1.61 2.28 -8.24
C ASP A 30 3.13 2.42 -8.24
N MET A 31 3.65 3.58 -8.67
CA MET A 31 5.08 3.89 -8.55
C MET A 31 5.58 3.93 -7.09
N SER A 32 4.68 4.21 -6.14
CA SER A 32 5.01 4.32 -4.71
C SER A 32 4.96 2.98 -3.95
N TYR A 33 4.72 1.86 -4.63
CA TYR A 33 4.51 0.55 -3.99
C TYR A 33 5.76 -0.32 -3.85
N MET A 34 6.87 0.07 -4.45
CA MET A 34 8.11 -0.68 -4.38
C MET A 34 9.05 -0.08 -3.33
N ASP A 35 9.80 -0.93 -2.63
CA ASP A 35 10.92 -0.51 -1.79
C ASP A 35 12.10 -0.11 -2.69
N GLY A 36 12.65 1.08 -2.46
CA GLY A 36 13.65 1.68 -3.33
C GLY A 36 15.02 0.98 -3.29
N LEU A 37 15.32 0.24 -2.22
CA LEU A 37 16.59 -0.45 -2.06
C LEU A 37 16.55 -1.87 -2.63
N THR A 38 15.49 -2.61 -2.27
CA THR A 38 15.38 -4.06 -2.51
C THR A 38 14.49 -4.40 -3.70
N GLY A 39 13.63 -3.47 -4.15
CA GLY A 39 12.72 -3.69 -5.27
C GLY A 39 11.57 -4.66 -4.98
N ILE A 40 11.30 -5.00 -3.72
CA ILE A 40 10.10 -5.76 -3.32
C ILE A 40 8.93 -4.83 -2.98
N ALA A 41 7.74 -5.38 -2.81
CA ALA A 41 6.59 -4.61 -2.34
C ALA A 41 6.89 -4.00 -0.96
N ASN A 42 6.70 -2.69 -0.83
CA ASN A 42 6.91 -2.00 0.43
C ASN A 42 5.75 -2.18 1.40
N ARG A 43 5.89 -1.62 2.60
CA ARG A 43 4.89 -1.71 3.66
C ARG A 43 3.50 -1.22 3.23
N ARG A 44 3.43 -0.13 2.45
CA ARG A 44 2.13 0.38 1.96
C ARG A 44 1.43 -0.65 1.08
N ARG A 45 2.18 -1.25 0.15
CA ARG A 45 1.63 -2.30 -0.72
C ARG A 45 1.21 -3.53 0.09
N PHE A 46 2.00 -3.90 1.10
CA PHE A 46 1.65 -4.97 2.03
C PHE A 46 0.35 -4.68 2.79
N ASP A 47 0.18 -3.48 3.37
CA ASP A 47 -1.02 -3.11 4.13
C ASP A 47 -2.27 -3.11 3.24
N ASP A 48 -2.18 -2.58 2.01
CA ASP A 48 -3.27 -2.60 1.03
C ASP A 48 -3.66 -4.03 0.64
N PHE A 49 -2.66 -4.87 0.36
CA PHE A 49 -2.86 -6.28 0.02
C PHE A 49 -3.46 -7.07 1.19
N LEU A 50 -2.95 -6.87 2.41
CA LEU A 50 -3.43 -7.54 3.61
C LEU A 50 -4.89 -7.20 3.88
N ASN A 51 -5.28 -5.93 3.76
CA ASN A 51 -6.67 -5.50 3.91
C ASN A 51 -7.58 -6.16 2.85
N HIS A 52 -7.12 -6.27 1.61
CA HIS A 52 -7.87 -6.96 0.56
C HIS A 52 -8.05 -8.45 0.89
N GLU A 53 -6.98 -9.13 1.27
CA GLU A 53 -6.95 -10.55 1.60
C GLU A 53 -7.75 -10.89 2.85
N TRP A 54 -7.70 -10.04 3.87
CA TRP A 54 -8.52 -10.18 5.07
C TRP A 54 -10.01 -10.20 4.71
N ASN A 55 -10.47 -9.21 3.95
CA ASN A 55 -11.86 -9.14 3.52
C ASN A 55 -12.26 -10.36 2.66
N ARG A 56 -11.34 -10.85 1.82
CA ARG A 56 -11.56 -12.05 1.00
C ARG A 56 -11.68 -13.30 1.87
N ALA A 57 -10.81 -13.45 2.87
CA ALA A 57 -10.81 -14.57 3.81
C ALA A 57 -12.13 -14.62 4.61
N CYS A 58 -12.59 -13.47 5.11
CA CYS A 58 -13.88 -13.33 5.80
C CYS A 58 -15.06 -13.76 4.90
N ARG A 59 -15.12 -13.28 3.64
CA ARG A 59 -16.19 -13.65 2.71
C ARG A 59 -16.22 -15.14 2.38
N ASN A 60 -15.04 -15.76 2.30
CA ASN A 60 -14.90 -17.15 1.87
C ASN A 60 -14.79 -18.14 3.04
N SER A 61 -14.91 -17.67 4.29
CA SER A 61 -14.69 -18.47 5.50
C SER A 61 -13.36 -19.24 5.47
N LYS A 62 -12.29 -18.56 5.06
CA LYS A 62 -10.93 -19.11 5.01
C LYS A 62 -10.05 -18.49 6.08
N SER A 63 -9.04 -19.24 6.52
CA SER A 63 -7.98 -18.74 7.40
C SER A 63 -6.93 -18.00 6.58
N LEU A 64 -6.34 -16.96 7.18
CA LEU A 64 -5.20 -16.22 6.66
C LEU A 64 -4.02 -16.41 7.61
N ALA A 65 -2.81 -16.58 7.06
CA ALA A 65 -1.58 -16.63 7.82
C ALA A 65 -0.63 -15.52 7.36
N ILE A 66 0.13 -14.96 8.30
CA ILE A 66 1.15 -13.93 8.04
C ILE A 66 2.45 -14.41 8.65
N ILE A 67 3.54 -14.27 7.90
CA ILE A 67 4.90 -14.53 8.39
C ILE A 67 5.61 -13.19 8.47
N MET A 68 6.21 -12.91 9.62
CA MET A 68 7.09 -11.77 9.82
C MET A 68 8.45 -12.30 10.25
N THR A 69 9.50 -11.88 9.56
CA THR A 69 10.87 -12.30 9.79
C THR A 69 11.78 -11.08 9.81
N ASP A 70 12.87 -11.19 10.57
CA ASP A 70 13.93 -10.17 10.62
C ASP A 70 15.28 -10.81 10.29
N ILE A 71 16.27 -10.00 9.90
CA ILE A 71 17.64 -10.47 9.65
C ILE A 71 18.42 -10.40 10.96
N ASP A 72 18.75 -11.57 11.51
CA ASP A 72 19.49 -11.65 12.76
C ASP A 72 20.85 -10.94 12.67
N PHE A 73 21.20 -10.22 13.76
CA PHE A 73 22.46 -9.50 13.90
C PHE A 73 22.77 -8.45 12.82
N PHE A 74 21.77 -7.98 12.06
CA PHE A 74 21.98 -7.05 10.94
C PHE A 74 22.73 -5.76 11.33
N LYS A 75 22.46 -5.22 12.52
CA LYS A 75 23.22 -4.08 13.05
C LYS A 75 24.71 -4.37 13.20
N ARG A 76 25.07 -5.52 13.81
CA ARG A 76 26.49 -5.90 13.97
C ARG A 76 27.18 -6.11 12.63
N TYR A 77 26.46 -6.65 11.65
CA TYR A 77 26.95 -6.80 10.29
C TYR A 77 27.26 -5.42 9.67
N ASN A 78 26.33 -4.47 9.77
CA ASN A 78 26.54 -3.09 9.31
C ASN A 78 27.70 -2.40 10.03
N ASP A 79 27.79 -2.55 11.35
CA ASP A 79 28.85 -1.94 12.16
C ASP A 79 30.24 -2.50 11.78
N SER A 80 30.30 -3.75 11.30
CA SER A 80 31.55 -4.44 10.94
C SER A 80 31.97 -4.22 9.48
N LEU A 81 31.01 -4.12 8.56
CA LEU A 81 31.26 -4.12 7.10
C LEU A 81 30.79 -2.84 6.39
N GLY A 82 30.16 -1.93 7.13
CA GLY A 82 29.59 -0.69 6.61
C GLY A 82 28.18 -0.86 6.04
N HIS A 83 27.44 0.26 5.97
CA HIS A 83 26.06 0.28 5.50
C HIS A 83 25.88 -0.19 4.05
N LEU A 84 26.84 0.08 3.15
CA LEU A 84 26.76 -0.39 1.76
C LEU A 84 26.75 -1.93 1.68
N ALA A 85 27.53 -2.61 2.52
CA ALA A 85 27.51 -4.06 2.59
C ALA A 85 26.16 -4.59 3.14
N GLY A 86 25.54 -3.83 4.05
CA GLY A 86 24.19 -4.08 4.57
C GLY A 86 23.12 -3.96 3.50
N ASP A 87 23.18 -2.90 2.70
CA ASP A 87 22.30 -2.64 1.56
C ASP A 87 22.37 -3.80 0.55
N ASP A 88 23.57 -4.28 0.24
CA ASP A 88 23.75 -5.44 -0.63
C ASP A 88 23.24 -6.74 0.00
N ALA A 89 23.36 -6.90 1.32
CA ALA A 89 22.77 -8.04 2.01
C ALA A 89 21.24 -8.02 1.94
N LEU A 90 20.60 -6.86 2.15
CA LEU A 90 19.15 -6.68 2.01
C LEU A 90 18.68 -7.01 0.59
N LYS A 91 19.38 -6.51 -0.44
CA LYS A 91 19.09 -6.85 -1.83
C LYS A 91 19.16 -8.35 -2.09
N ARG A 92 20.17 -9.05 -1.56
CA ARG A 92 20.31 -10.51 -1.72
C ARG A 92 19.20 -11.29 -1.02
N VAL A 93 18.82 -10.90 0.19
CA VAL A 93 17.71 -11.54 0.93
C VAL A 93 16.38 -11.36 0.20
N ALA A 94 16.21 -10.23 -0.50
CA ALA A 94 15.00 -9.90 -1.23
C ALA A 94 14.90 -10.56 -2.63
N GLN A 95 15.93 -11.27 -3.10
CA GLN A 95 15.88 -11.98 -4.36
C GLN A 95 14.96 -13.21 -4.26
N PRO A 96 14.14 -13.48 -5.30
CA PRO A 96 13.23 -14.63 -5.33
C PRO A 96 13.94 -15.98 -5.53
#